data_AF-A0A3D0ET11-F1
#
_entry.id   AF-A0A3D0ET11-F1
#
_cell.length_a   1.000
_cell.length_b   1.000
_cell.length_c   1.000
_cell.angle_alpha   90.00
_cell.angle_beta   90.00
_cell.angle_gamma   90.00
#
_symmetry.space_group_name_H-M   'P 1'
#
loop_
_entity.id
_entity.type
_entity.pdbx_description
1 polymer ?
#
loop_
_entity_poly.entity_id
_entity_poly.type
_entity_poly.pdbx_seq_one_letter_code
_entity_poly.pdbx_strand_id
1 'polypeptide(L)' 'MEPTTAMPDLIDQLRSRGITPTKQRITIADVLFQKKQHVSADQLLDIVRREDATVSRATVYNTLNLFLNKKLIKALI' A
#
# COMPACT_ATOMS: atom_id res chain seq x y z
N MET A 1 20.59 -4.65 -23.54
CA MET A 1 19.47 -3.94 -22.89
C MET A 1 19.63 -4.20 -21.41
N GLU A 2 19.86 -3.17 -20.63
CA GLU A 2 20.29 -3.30 -19.23
C GLU A 2 19.23 -3.97 -18.36
N PRO A 3 19.62 -4.79 -17.37
CA PRO A 3 18.68 -5.23 -16.35
C PRO A 3 18.35 -4.00 -15.50
N THR A 4 17.26 -3.31 -15.83
CA THR A 4 16.61 -2.40 -14.88
C THR A 4 16.51 -3.17 -13.58
N THR A 5 17.18 -2.70 -12.54
CA THR A 5 17.03 -3.15 -11.15
C THR A 5 15.55 -3.06 -10.81
N ALA A 6 14.81 -4.11 -11.16
CA ALA A 6 13.36 -4.08 -11.17
C ALA A 6 12.95 -4.03 -9.71
N MET A 7 12.34 -2.90 -9.31
CA MET A 7 11.49 -2.95 -8.13
C MET A 7 10.58 -4.17 -8.34
N PRO A 8 10.61 -5.17 -7.44
CA PRO A 8 9.76 -6.34 -7.62
C PRO A 8 8.33 -5.85 -7.79
N ASP A 9 7.63 -6.41 -8.77
CA ASP A 9 6.24 -6.06 -9.07
C ASP A 9 5.46 -5.98 -7.75
N LEU A 10 4.73 -4.89 -7.53
CA LEU A 10 4.07 -4.63 -6.26
C LEU A 10 3.16 -5.80 -5.86
N ILE A 11 2.55 -6.47 -6.85
CA ILE A 11 1.71 -7.66 -6.66
C ILE A 11 2.56 -8.81 -6.11
N ASP A 12 3.76 -9.02 -6.63
CA ASP A 12 4.68 -10.07 -6.16
C ASP A 12 5.24 -9.75 -4.76
N GLN A 13 5.48 -8.48 -4.43
CA GLN A 13 5.83 -8.09 -3.07
C GLN A 13 4.71 -8.35 -2.06
N LEU A 14 3.46 -8.13 -2.45
CA LEU A 14 2.31 -8.44 -1.62
C LEU A 14 2.14 -9.97 -1.47
N ARG A 15 2.20 -10.71 -2.59
CA ARG A 15 2.08 -12.18 -2.60
C ARG A 15 3.17 -12.87 -1.78
N SER A 16 4.43 -12.44 -1.91
CA SER A 16 5.55 -13.01 -1.15
C SER A 16 5.42 -12.82 0.36
N ARG A 17 4.65 -11.82 0.81
CA ARG A 17 4.28 -11.60 2.21
C ARG A 17 2.93 -12.24 2.61
N GLY A 18 2.34 -13.05 1.73
CA GLY A 18 1.05 -13.70 1.95
C GLY A 18 -0.13 -12.72 2.02
N ILE A 19 -0.05 -11.60 1.30
CA ILE A 19 -1.12 -10.62 1.16
C ILE A 19 -1.78 -10.83 -0.20
N THR A 20 -3.10 -11.06 -0.22
CA THR A 20 -3.86 -11.11 -1.48
C THR A 20 -3.89 -9.71 -2.10
N PRO A 21 -3.38 -9.53 -3.34
CA PRO A 21 -3.24 -8.23 -3.99
C PRO A 21 -4.56 -7.84 -4.68
N THR A 22 -5.56 -7.43 -3.89
CA THR A 22 -6.80 -6.87 -4.43
C THR A 22 -6.55 -5.49 -5.02
N LYS A 23 -7.41 -5.02 -5.94
CA LYS A 23 -7.29 -3.69 -6.56
C LYS A 23 -7.06 -2.59 -5.52
N GLN A 24 -7.90 -2.54 -4.48
CA GLN A 24 -7.78 -1.55 -3.41
C GLN A 24 -6.45 -1.65 -2.64
N ARG A 25 -5.96 -2.87 -2.34
CA ARG A 25 -4.68 -3.06 -1.64
C ARG A 25 -3.49 -2.67 -2.50
N ILE A 26 -3.56 -2.93 -3.81
CA ILE A 26 -2.54 -2.50 -4.77
C ILE A 26 -2.52 -0.97 -4.80
N THR A 27 -3.67 -0.30 -4.97
CA THR A 27 -3.75 1.17 -4.96
C THR A 27 -3.20 1.77 -3.66
N ILE A 28 -3.62 1.26 -2.50
CA ILE A 28 -3.13 1.73 -1.20
C ILE A 28 -1.61 1.53 -1.09
N ALA A 29 -1.09 0.38 -1.49
CA ALA A 29 0.34 0.09 -1.44
C ALA A 29 1.14 0.96 -2.42
N ASP A 30 0.62 1.19 -3.62
CA ASP A 30 1.25 2.02 -4.64
C ASP A 30 1.40 3.47 -4.12
N VAL A 31 0.33 4.06 -3.59
CA VAL A 31 0.37 5.39 -2.97
C VAL A 31 1.38 5.45 -1.80
N LEU A 32 1.39 4.43 -0.94
CA LEU A 32 2.32 4.35 0.21
C LEU A 32 3.79 4.24 -0.22
N PHE A 33 4.09 3.49 -1.27
CA PHE A 33 5.47 3.24 -1.70
C PHE A 33 6.02 4.26 -2.69
N GLN A 34 5.16 4.91 -3.47
CA GLN A 34 5.57 6.04 -4.32
C GLN A 34 5.95 7.26 -3.49
N LYS A 35 5.25 7.50 -2.37
CA LYS A 35 5.59 8.58 -1.44
C LYS A 35 6.52 8.05 -0.35
N LYS A 36 7.84 8.26 -0.51
CA LYS A 36 8.88 7.97 0.51
C LYS A 36 8.75 8.74 1.84
N GLN A 37 7.57 9.28 2.16
CA GLN A 37 7.32 10.18 3.28
C GLN A 37 6.19 9.65 4.17
N HIS A 38 6.24 10.00 5.45
CA HIS A 38 5.27 9.60 6.46
C HIS A 38 3.89 10.18 6.14
N VAL A 39 2.99 9.34 5.66
CA VAL A 39 1.59 9.72 5.38
C VAL A 39 0.72 9.24 6.54
N SER A 40 -0.12 10.11 7.09
CA SER A 40 -1.10 9.68 8.09
C SER A 40 -2.21 8.83 7.43
N ALA A 41 -2.92 8.02 8.21
CA ALA A 41 -4.00 7.18 7.67
C ALA A 41 -5.11 8.01 7.00
N ASP A 42 -5.44 9.19 7.54
CA ASP A 42 -6.45 10.08 6.96
C ASP A 42 -5.93 10.75 5.68
N GLN A 43 -4.66 11.18 5.62
CA GLN A 43 -4.06 11.69 4.38
C GLN A 43 -4.01 10.61 3.30
N LEU A 44 -3.69 9.38 3.68
CA LEU A 44 -3.67 8.25 2.75
C LEU A 44 -5.07 7.99 2.20
N LEU A 45 -6.10 8.03 3.04
CA LEU A 45 -7.49 7.91 2.61
C LEU A 45 -7.85 8.98 1.58
N ASP A 46 -7.50 10.24 1.83
CA ASP A 46 -7.78 11.34 0.91
C ASP A 46 -7.07 11.19 -0.43
N ILE A 47 -5.83 10.67 -0.44
CA ILE A 47 -5.10 10.42 -1.67
C ILE A 47 -5.70 9.24 -2.43
N VAL A 48 -5.92 8.12 -1.75
CA VAL A 48 -6.46 6.89 -2.36
C VAL A 48 -7.86 7.14 -2.91
N ARG A 49 -8.70 7.94 -2.24
CA ARG A 49 -10.04 8.28 -2.73
C ARG A 49 -10.04 9.09 -4.02
N ARG A 50 -8.97 9.83 -4.31
CA ARG A 50 -8.83 10.54 -5.60
C ARG A 50 -8.62 9.55 -6.76
N GLU A 51 -8.09 8.37 -6.48
CA GLU A 51 -7.87 7.31 -7.47
C GLU A 51 -8.99 6.26 -7.48
N ASP A 52 -9.53 5.93 -6.30
CA ASP A 52 -10.64 5.00 -6.11
C ASP A 52 -11.61 5.52 -5.03
N ALA A 53 -12.67 6.21 -5.49
CA ALA A 53 -13.71 6.78 -4.63
C ALA A 53 -14.51 5.75 -3.82
N THR A 54 -14.43 4.45 -4.17
CA THR A 54 -15.13 3.38 -3.43
C THR A 54 -14.41 2.97 -2.14
N VAL A 55 -13.17 3.44 -1.95
CA VAL A 55 -12.38 3.09 -0.77
C VAL A 55 -12.93 3.79 0.47
N SER A 56 -13.33 2.97 1.43
CA SER A 56 -13.79 3.41 2.75
C SER A 56 -12.63 3.62 3.72
N ARG A 57 -12.87 4.38 4.80
CA ARG A 57 -11.93 4.50 5.92
C ARG A 57 -11.59 3.12 6.48
N ALA A 58 -12.59 2.26 6.70
CA ALA A 58 -12.36 0.90 7.20
C ALA A 58 -11.42 0.10 6.29
N THR A 59 -11.57 0.21 4.96
CA THR A 59 -10.69 -0.45 3.99
C THR A 59 -9.23 -0.02 4.15
N VAL A 60 -8.98 1.28 4.28
CA VAL A 60 -7.62 1.83 4.46
C VAL A 60 -7.00 1.32 5.76
N TYR A 61 -7.71 1.46 6.88
CA TYR A 61 -7.19 1.05 8.18
C TYR A 61 -6.97 -0.46 8.27
N ASN A 62 -7.89 -1.27 7.72
CA ASN A 62 -7.73 -2.72 7.65
C ASN A 62 -6.49 -3.11 6.82
N THR A 63 -6.25 -2.39 5.72
CA THR A 63 -5.08 -2.63 4.87
C THR A 63 -3.78 -2.22 5.55
N LEU A 64 -3.76 -1.05 6.22
CA LEU A 64 -2.61 -0.58 7.00
C LEU A 64 -2.27 -1.56 8.13
N ASN A 65 -3.27 -2.00 8.90
CA ASN A 65 -3.09 -3.01 9.96
C ASN A 65 -2.55 -4.32 9.40
N LEU A 66 -3.08 -4.78 8.26
CA LEU A 66 -2.57 -5.97 7.59
C LEU A 66 -1.10 -5.79 7.18
N PHE A 67 -0.73 -4.63 6.62
CA PHE A 67 0.63 -4.35 6.19
C PHE A 67 1.58 -4.28 7.38
N LEU A 68 1.17 -3.67 8.51
CA LEU A 68 1.94 -3.67 9.76
C LEU A 68 2.17 -5.09 10.28
N ASN A 69 1.10 -5.90 10.35
CA ASN A 69 1.17 -7.29 10.83
C ASN A 69 2.08 -8.16 9.94
N LYS A 70 2.13 -7.87 8.63
CA LYS A 70 3.00 -8.54 7.66
C LYS A 70 4.39 -7.90 7.55
N LYS A 71 4.73 -6.95 8.42
CA LYS A 71 6.02 -6.21 8.45
C LYS A 71 6.36 -5.55 7.11
N LEU A 72 5.33 -5.16 6.35
CA LEU A 72 5.44 -4.48 5.08
C LEU A 72 5.66 -2.96 5.26
N ILE A 73 5.08 -2.40 6.32
CA ILE A 73 5.26 -1.00 6.73
C ILE A 73 5.60 -0.95 8.22
N LYS A 74 6.05 0.22 8.70
CA LYS A 74 6.26 0.50 10.12
C LYS A 74 5.46 1.75 10.49
N ALA A 75 4.75 1.69 11.61
CA ALA A 75 4.17 2.88 12.21
C ALA A 75 5.30 3.69 12.86
N LEU A 76 5.31 5.00 12.62
CA LEU A 76 6.06 5.91 13.47
C LEU A 76 5.17 6.28 14.66
N ILE A 77 5.71 6.07 15.85
CA ILE A 77 5.13 6.45 17.14
C ILE A 77 5.89 7.66 17.67
#